data_AF-A0A959V3I7-F1
#
_entry.id   AF-A0A959V3I7-F1
#
_cell.length_a   1.000
_cell.length_b   1.000
_cell.length_c   1.000
_cell.angle_alpha   90.00
_cell.angle_beta   90.00
_cell.angle_gamma   90.00
#
_symmetry.space_group_name_H-M   'P 1'
#
loop_
_entity.id
_entity.type
_entity.pdbx_description
1 polymer ?
#
loop_
_entity_poly.entity_id
_entity_poly.type
_entity_poly.pdbx_seq_one_letter_code
_entity_poly.pdbx_strand_id
1 'polypeptide(L)'
;MERKILPLLIPALLLIACEKEITVDLPDVPQRLVVEGVIEPGLPPYVILTRTQSYFDPLDADAIASSFVRGALVTVDNGDGPVALTQLCSSELPDSLLALFSELTGIDPALVGYTDICVYTTANTAVRGEIGRTYQLRVEAEGKLLTSTTTIPNPVPLDSVWFKLALERPNDDSLGYAWAHLTDPDTLGNHYRWSARRISHRSDGSTEDPTYISPLGSTYSDKYVNGLSFDVSFIRGRQFYS
;
A
#
# COMPACT_ATOMS: atom_id res chain seq x y z
N MET A 1 -28.52 66.83 -14.89
CA MET A 1 -27.48 65.84 -14.48
C MET A 1 -27.88 64.50 -15.09
N GLU A 2 -27.60 64.31 -16.38
CA GLU A 2 -28.01 63.11 -17.12
C GLU A 2 -27.00 61.99 -16.88
N ARG A 3 -27.40 60.97 -16.12
CA ARG A 3 -26.58 59.80 -15.85
C ARG A 3 -26.55 58.91 -17.10
N LYS A 4 -25.43 58.97 -17.82
CA LYS A 4 -25.02 58.01 -18.86
C LYS A 4 -24.87 56.61 -18.26
N ILE A 5 -25.96 55.85 -18.12
CA ILE A 5 -25.95 54.44 -17.67
C ILE A 5 -26.10 53.46 -18.86
N LEU A 6 -26.43 53.98 -20.05
CA LEU A 6 -26.82 53.16 -21.20
C LEU A 6 -25.70 52.38 -21.95
N PRO A 7 -24.38 52.69 -21.91
CA PRO A 7 -23.41 51.92 -22.70
C PRO A 7 -22.89 50.66 -22.00
N LEU A 8 -23.25 50.41 -20.72
CA LEU A 8 -22.73 49.26 -19.96
C LEU A 8 -23.61 47.99 -20.09
N LEU A 9 -24.84 48.12 -20.61
CA LEU A 9 -25.78 46.98 -20.70
C LEU A 9 -25.49 46.02 -21.87
N ILE A 10 -24.79 46.50 -22.90
CA ILE A 10 -24.53 45.77 -24.15
C ILE A 10 -23.41 44.72 -24.02
N PRO A 11 -22.26 44.97 -23.35
CA PRO A 11 -21.24 43.92 -23.17
C PRO A 11 -21.66 42.83 -22.17
N ALA A 12 -22.64 43.08 -21.29
CA ALA A 12 -23.12 42.09 -20.32
C ALA A 12 -23.97 40.97 -20.95
N LEU A 13 -24.57 41.21 -22.12
CA LEU A 13 -25.41 40.24 -22.82
C LEU A 13 -24.61 39.20 -23.63
N LEU A 14 -23.29 39.42 -23.82
CA LEU A 14 -22.40 38.54 -24.59
C LEU A 14 -21.73 37.44 -23.75
N LEU A 15 -22.02 37.36 -22.44
CA LEU A 15 -21.42 36.37 -21.53
C LEU A 15 -22.33 35.16 -21.22
N ILE A 16 -23.42 34.97 -21.97
CA ILE A 16 -24.29 33.80 -21.81
C ILE A 16 -23.65 32.61 -22.53
N ALA A 17 -22.66 31.99 -21.88
CA ALA A 17 -22.14 30.70 -22.29
C ALA A 17 -23.17 29.62 -21.89
N CYS A 18 -23.83 29.03 -22.89
CA CYS A 18 -24.68 27.88 -22.67
C CYS A 18 -23.77 26.65 -22.58
N GLU A 19 -23.40 26.27 -21.37
CA GLU A 19 -22.63 25.05 -21.15
C GLU A 19 -23.59 23.86 -21.26
N LYS A 20 -23.28 22.92 -22.16
CA LYS A 20 -24.07 21.70 -22.30
C LYS A 20 -23.71 20.76 -21.16
N GLU A 21 -24.59 20.66 -20.18
CA GLU A 21 -24.45 19.70 -19.09
C GLU A 21 -24.48 18.28 -19.67
N ILE A 22 -23.34 17.60 -19.64
CA ILE A 22 -23.23 16.19 -20.02
C ILE A 22 -23.49 15.38 -18.76
N THR A 23 -24.73 14.94 -18.56
CA THR A 23 -25.07 13.97 -17.51
C THR A 23 -24.66 12.59 -17.99
N VAL A 24 -23.54 12.08 -17.47
CA VAL A 24 -23.07 10.72 -17.73
C VAL A 24 -23.85 9.78 -16.82
N ASP A 25 -24.81 9.05 -17.38
CA ASP A 25 -25.59 8.05 -16.64
C ASP A 25 -24.78 6.75 -16.60
N LEU A 26 -24.15 6.47 -15.45
CA LEU A 26 -23.36 5.25 -15.27
C LEU A 26 -24.31 4.11 -14.87
N PRO A 27 -24.14 2.91 -15.46
CA PRO A 27 -24.92 1.76 -15.04
C PRO A 27 -24.60 1.40 -13.59
N ASP A 28 -25.64 1.17 -12.79
CA ASP A 28 -25.48 0.68 -11.42
C ASP A 28 -24.88 -0.74 -11.45
N VAL A 29 -23.73 -0.90 -10.80
CA VAL A 29 -23.00 -2.17 -10.76
C VAL A 29 -23.19 -2.79 -9.38
N PRO A 30 -23.59 -4.08 -9.30
CA PRO A 30 -23.80 -4.72 -8.01
C PRO A 30 -22.47 -4.76 -7.24
N GLN A 31 -22.51 -4.38 -5.96
CA GLN A 31 -21.34 -4.42 -5.09
C GLN A 31 -20.72 -5.83 -5.06
N ARG A 32 -19.40 -5.88 -5.22
CA ARG A 32 -18.61 -7.12 -5.18
C ARG A 32 -17.70 -7.11 -3.97
N LEU A 33 -17.50 -8.30 -3.42
CA LEU A 33 -16.50 -8.55 -2.38
C LEU A 33 -15.11 -8.40 -3.00
N VAL A 34 -14.25 -7.64 -2.32
CA VAL A 34 -12.85 -7.40 -2.67
C VAL A 34 -12.00 -8.06 -1.58
N VAL A 35 -11.00 -8.82 -2.02
CA VAL A 35 -10.06 -9.53 -1.14
C VAL A 35 -8.67 -9.03 -1.46
N GLU A 36 -8.05 -8.38 -0.48
CA GLU A 36 -6.63 -8.03 -0.54
C GLU A 36 -5.88 -8.91 0.45
N GLY A 37 -5.03 -9.81 -0.05
CA GLY A 37 -4.25 -10.72 0.78
C GLY A 37 -2.76 -10.48 0.57
N VAL A 38 -2.02 -10.40 1.67
CA VAL A 38 -0.59 -10.13 1.66
C VAL A 38 0.14 -11.18 2.49
N ILE A 39 1.26 -11.68 1.96
CA ILE A 39 2.17 -12.55 2.68
C ILE A 39 3.60 -12.26 2.25
N GLU A 40 4.49 -12.13 3.24
CA GLU A 40 5.89 -11.78 3.04
C GLU A 40 6.81 -12.72 3.83
N PRO A 41 8.07 -12.92 3.41
CA PRO A 41 9.02 -13.77 4.12
C PRO A 41 9.12 -13.45 5.62
N GLY A 42 8.93 -14.46 6.47
CA GLY A 42 9.02 -14.37 7.92
C GLY A 42 7.83 -13.70 8.62
N LEU A 43 6.90 -13.09 7.88
CA LEU A 43 5.73 -12.39 8.42
C LEU A 43 4.47 -13.26 8.36
N PRO A 44 3.50 -13.04 9.28
CA PRO A 44 2.20 -13.70 9.18
C PRO A 44 1.43 -13.14 7.97
N PRO A 45 0.55 -13.94 7.34
CA PRO A 45 -0.35 -13.43 6.32
C PRO A 45 -1.37 -12.49 6.96
N TYR A 46 -1.82 -11.51 6.19
CA TYR A 46 -3.02 -10.75 6.54
C TYR A 46 -3.93 -10.57 5.33
N VAL A 47 -5.22 -10.41 5.59
CA VAL A 47 -6.26 -10.22 4.59
C VAL A 47 -7.17 -9.07 4.99
N ILE A 48 -7.41 -8.17 4.05
CA ILE A 48 -8.37 -7.07 4.16
C ILE A 48 -9.55 -7.42 3.25
N LEU A 49 -10.77 -7.35 3.79
CA LEU A 49 -11.99 -7.61 3.05
C LEU A 49 -12.82 -6.32 2.96
N THR A 50 -13.14 -5.91 1.74
CA THR A 50 -13.94 -4.71 1.47
C THR A 50 -14.99 -4.98 0.39
N ARG A 51 -15.85 -3.99 0.09
CA ARG A 51 -16.79 -4.02 -1.04
C ARG A 51 -16.43 -2.95 -2.05
N THR A 52 -16.64 -3.22 -3.33
CA THR A 52 -16.60 -2.19 -4.36
C THR A 52 -17.73 -1.18 -4.13
N GLN A 53 -17.44 0.11 -4.32
CA GLN A 53 -18.43 1.18 -4.33
C GLN A 53 -18.57 1.81 -5.72
N SER A 54 -19.67 2.51 -5.96
CA SER A 54 -19.86 3.26 -7.20
C SER A 54 -18.93 4.46 -7.25
N TYR A 55 -18.59 4.91 -8.46
CA TYR A 55 -17.62 5.99 -8.66
C TYR A 55 -18.03 7.32 -8.00
N PHE A 56 -19.33 7.59 -7.92
CA PHE A 56 -19.89 8.81 -7.32
C PHE A 56 -20.35 8.63 -5.87
N ASP A 57 -20.13 7.46 -5.26
CA ASP A 57 -20.46 7.26 -3.84
C ASP A 57 -19.58 8.15 -2.96
N PRO A 58 -20.09 8.64 -1.82
CA PRO A 58 -19.31 9.42 -0.87
C PRO A 58 -18.03 8.68 -0.44
N LEU A 59 -16.96 9.44 -0.23
CA LEU A 59 -15.67 8.95 0.27
C LEU A 59 -15.39 9.47 1.69
N ASP A 60 -16.44 9.71 2.46
CA ASP A 60 -16.31 10.06 3.88
C ASP A 60 -15.90 8.84 4.73
N ALA A 61 -15.51 9.09 5.98
CA ALA A 61 -15.01 8.06 6.88
C ALA A 61 -16.05 6.95 7.14
N ASP A 62 -17.34 7.31 7.21
CA ASP A 62 -18.43 6.35 7.46
C ASP A 62 -18.65 5.44 6.23
N ALA A 63 -18.61 6.02 5.02
CA ALA A 63 -18.68 5.26 3.78
C ALA A 63 -17.52 4.26 3.68
N ILE A 64 -16.28 4.71 3.96
CA ILE A 64 -15.10 3.83 3.96
C ILE A 64 -15.23 2.74 5.02
N ALA A 65 -15.64 3.10 6.25
CA ALA A 65 -15.87 2.14 7.34
C ALA A 65 -16.87 1.04 6.95
N SER A 66 -17.97 1.44 6.32
CA SER A 66 -19.05 0.54 5.88
C SER A 66 -18.61 -0.42 4.76
N SER A 67 -17.55 -0.06 4.01
CA SER A 67 -17.02 -0.91 2.95
C SER A 67 -16.38 -2.19 3.49
N PHE A 68 -15.84 -2.18 4.72
CA PHE A 68 -15.17 -3.34 5.31
C PHE A 68 -16.14 -4.48 5.62
N VAL A 69 -15.70 -5.71 5.37
CA VAL A 69 -16.48 -6.93 5.59
C VAL A 69 -15.97 -7.67 6.82
N ARG A 70 -16.88 -7.87 7.77
CA ARG A 70 -16.63 -8.53 9.06
C ARG A 70 -17.31 -9.90 9.13
N GLY A 71 -16.85 -10.74 10.05
CA GLY A 71 -17.45 -12.05 10.33
C GLY A 71 -17.23 -13.09 9.23
N ALA A 72 -16.20 -12.90 8.41
CA ALA A 72 -15.81 -13.89 7.40
C ALA A 72 -15.01 -15.04 8.03
N LEU A 73 -15.15 -16.23 7.47
CA LEU A 73 -14.22 -17.33 7.72
C LEU A 73 -13.10 -17.25 6.68
N VAL A 74 -11.90 -16.90 7.14
CA VAL A 74 -10.71 -16.79 6.30
C VAL A 74 -9.70 -17.85 6.71
N THR A 75 -9.23 -18.66 5.77
CA THR A 75 -8.21 -19.68 6.01
C THR A 75 -7.06 -19.58 5.00
N VAL A 76 -5.85 -19.84 5.48
CA VAL A 76 -4.63 -19.92 4.66
C VAL A 76 -4.02 -21.30 4.84
N ASP A 77 -3.64 -21.94 3.74
CA ASP A 77 -2.97 -23.24 3.72
C ASP A 77 -1.67 -23.15 2.91
N ASN A 78 -0.56 -23.59 3.49
CA ASN A 78 0.77 -23.63 2.87
C ASN A 78 1.21 -25.06 2.47
N GLY A 79 0.27 -26.00 2.45
CA GLY A 79 0.49 -27.44 2.20
C GLY A 79 0.54 -28.28 3.47
N ASP A 80 0.66 -27.66 4.65
CA ASP A 80 0.68 -28.35 5.95
C ASP A 80 -0.69 -28.33 6.65
N GLY A 81 -1.72 -27.83 5.96
CA GLY A 81 -3.11 -27.81 6.39
C GLY A 81 -3.64 -26.38 6.61
N PRO A 82 -4.97 -26.20 6.56
CA PRO A 82 -5.57 -24.88 6.64
C PRO A 82 -5.49 -24.31 8.06
N VAL A 83 -5.02 -23.09 8.18
CA VAL A 83 -5.05 -22.28 9.40
C VAL A 83 -6.06 -21.16 9.24
N ALA A 84 -7.01 -21.09 10.18
CA ALA A 84 -7.96 -19.97 10.24
C ALA A 84 -7.27 -18.69 10.72
N LEU A 85 -7.60 -17.58 10.06
CA LEU A 85 -7.19 -16.24 10.47
C LEU A 85 -8.23 -15.65 11.43
N THR A 86 -7.73 -14.95 12.43
CA THR A 86 -8.51 -14.21 13.42
C THR A 86 -8.76 -12.80 12.89
N GLN A 87 -10.01 -12.34 12.99
CA GLN A 87 -10.36 -10.94 12.77
C GLN A 87 -9.78 -10.10 13.92
N LEU A 88 -8.93 -9.13 13.57
CA LEU A 88 -8.29 -8.19 14.49
C LEU A 88 -8.70 -6.78 14.09
N CYS A 89 -9.36 -6.05 14.98
CA CYS A 89 -9.87 -4.72 14.70
C CYS A 89 -9.05 -3.62 15.38
N SER A 90 -8.97 -2.44 14.76
CA SER A 90 -8.16 -1.33 15.28
C SER A 90 -8.58 -0.87 16.67
N SER A 91 -9.88 -0.92 17.01
CA SER A 91 -10.38 -0.58 18.35
C SER A 91 -9.90 -1.54 19.46
N GLU A 92 -9.41 -2.72 19.09
CA GLU A 92 -8.91 -3.73 20.03
C GLU A 92 -7.39 -3.60 20.27
N LEU A 93 -6.73 -2.70 19.54
CA LEU A 93 -5.29 -2.51 19.60
C LEU A 93 -4.92 -1.38 20.59
N PRO A 94 -3.86 -1.54 21.38
CA PRO A 94 -3.29 -0.43 22.14
C PRO A 94 -2.69 0.61 21.18
N ASP A 95 -2.65 1.87 21.61
CA ASP A 95 -2.15 3.01 20.81
C ASP A 95 -0.77 2.76 20.17
N SER A 96 0.12 2.08 20.90
CA SER A 96 1.46 1.73 20.41
C SER A 96 1.45 0.77 19.21
N LEU A 97 0.39 -0.02 19.04
CA LEU A 97 0.22 -0.94 17.92
C LEU A 97 -0.60 -0.33 16.77
N LEU A 98 -1.32 0.77 16.98
CA LEU A 98 -2.06 1.46 15.90
C LEU A 98 -1.13 2.02 14.82
N ALA A 99 0.04 2.55 15.23
CA ALA A 99 1.06 3.02 14.29
C ALA A 99 1.60 1.86 13.44
N LEU A 100 1.86 0.71 14.07
CA LEU A 100 2.32 -0.49 13.37
C LEU A 100 1.22 -1.05 12.44
N PHE A 101 -0.03 -1.03 12.89
CA PHE A 101 -1.19 -1.46 12.12
C PHE A 101 -1.34 -0.62 10.84
N SER A 102 -1.31 0.71 10.98
CA SER A 102 -1.43 1.65 9.85
C SER A 102 -0.30 1.43 8.84
N GLU A 103 0.92 1.26 9.33
CA GLU A 103 2.09 1.05 8.49
C GLU A 103 2.11 -0.32 7.80
N LEU A 104 1.70 -1.39 8.48
CA LEU A 104 1.61 -2.73 7.90
C LEU A 104 0.49 -2.82 6.86
N THR A 105 -0.66 -2.21 7.14
CA THR A 105 -1.84 -2.27 6.27
C THR A 105 -1.82 -1.20 5.19
N GLY A 106 -0.97 -0.18 5.31
CA GLY A 106 -0.96 1.01 4.46
C GLY A 106 -2.12 1.98 4.71
N ILE A 107 -2.97 1.70 5.69
CA ILE A 107 -4.17 2.49 6.00
C ILE A 107 -3.77 3.75 6.77
N ASP A 108 -4.42 4.88 6.43
CA ASP A 108 -4.16 6.17 7.06
C ASP A 108 -4.41 6.11 8.58
N PRO A 109 -3.43 6.50 9.44
CA PRO A 109 -3.61 6.55 10.88
C PRO A 109 -4.81 7.40 11.33
N ALA A 110 -5.13 8.48 10.60
CA ALA A 110 -6.31 9.29 10.86
C ALA A 110 -7.57 8.44 10.70
N LEU A 111 -7.67 7.67 9.62
CA LEU A 111 -8.80 6.79 9.38
C LEU A 111 -8.90 5.70 10.46
N VAL A 112 -7.77 5.07 10.83
CA VAL A 112 -7.72 4.08 11.92
C VAL A 112 -8.19 4.65 13.26
N GLY A 113 -7.97 5.94 13.52
CA GLY A 113 -8.43 6.63 14.72
C GLY A 113 -9.90 7.03 14.73
N TYR A 114 -10.53 7.18 13.56
CA TYR A 114 -11.95 7.56 13.43
C TYR A 114 -12.88 6.37 13.20
N THR A 115 -12.39 5.29 12.60
CA THR A 115 -13.18 4.10 12.29
C THR A 115 -12.50 2.82 12.74
N ASP A 116 -13.33 1.88 13.18
CA ASP A 116 -12.91 0.54 13.57
C ASP A 116 -12.68 -0.31 12.31
N ILE A 117 -11.41 -0.51 11.96
CA ILE A 117 -11.00 -1.23 10.76
C ILE A 117 -10.47 -2.59 11.17
N CYS A 118 -10.95 -3.64 10.51
CA CYS A 118 -10.56 -5.01 10.81
C CYS A 118 -9.74 -5.64 9.70
N VAL A 119 -8.72 -6.39 10.08
CA VAL A 119 -7.92 -7.26 9.21
C VAL A 119 -7.97 -8.69 9.74
N TYR A 120 -7.86 -9.66 8.85
CA TYR A 120 -7.77 -11.07 9.24
C TYR A 120 -6.31 -11.48 9.23
N THR A 121 -5.76 -11.91 10.37
CA THR A 121 -4.37 -12.36 10.48
C THR A 121 -4.24 -13.46 11.54
N THR A 122 -3.04 -13.96 11.81
CA THR A 122 -2.84 -15.00 12.82
C THR A 122 -1.52 -14.86 13.55
N ALA A 123 -1.51 -15.21 14.83
CA ALA A 123 -0.29 -15.41 15.60
C ALA A 123 0.33 -16.80 15.38
N ASN A 124 -0.38 -17.71 14.71
CA ASN A 124 0.12 -19.05 14.43
C ASN A 124 1.30 -18.98 13.46
N THR A 125 2.47 -19.40 13.94
CA THR A 125 3.71 -19.34 13.16
C THR A 125 3.78 -20.35 12.03
N ALA A 126 2.90 -21.36 12.01
CA ALA A 126 2.91 -22.42 11.00
C ALA A 126 2.62 -21.95 9.57
N VAL A 127 1.99 -20.79 9.41
CA VAL A 127 1.66 -20.19 8.10
C VAL A 127 2.41 -18.88 7.84
N ARG A 128 3.49 -18.61 8.57
CA ARG A 128 4.38 -17.49 8.23
C ARG A 128 4.94 -17.67 6.81
N GLY A 129 5.24 -16.56 6.16
CA GLY A 129 5.81 -16.57 4.81
C GLY A 129 7.17 -17.28 4.77
N GLU A 130 7.29 -18.25 3.88
CA GLU A 130 8.48 -19.05 3.62
C GLU A 130 8.85 -18.88 2.14
N ILE A 131 10.12 -18.60 1.87
CA ILE A 131 10.63 -18.45 0.50
C ILE A 131 10.41 -19.76 -0.27
N GLY A 132 9.88 -19.65 -1.48
CA GLY A 132 9.56 -20.79 -2.36
C GLY A 132 8.25 -21.50 -2.02
N ARG A 133 7.55 -21.12 -0.95
CA ARG A 133 6.30 -21.75 -0.52
C ARG A 133 5.10 -21.16 -1.24
N THR A 134 4.16 -22.03 -1.61
CA THR A 134 2.85 -21.67 -2.20
C THR A 134 1.78 -21.66 -1.11
N TYR A 135 0.95 -20.62 -1.11
CA TYR A 135 -0.12 -20.38 -0.16
C TYR A 135 -1.46 -20.31 -0.88
N GLN A 136 -2.45 -21.02 -0.34
CA GLN A 136 -3.83 -21.01 -0.79
C GLN A 136 -4.68 -20.25 0.22
N LEU A 137 -5.38 -19.24 -0.24
CA LEU A 137 -6.33 -18.46 0.55
C LEU A 137 -7.74 -18.94 0.24
N ARG A 138 -8.56 -19.09 1.27
CA ARG A 138 -10.00 -19.32 1.18
C ARG A 138 -10.74 -18.31 2.04
N VAL A 139 -11.75 -17.67 1.47
CA VAL A 139 -12.61 -16.68 2.13
C VAL A 139 -14.06 -17.09 1.96
N GLU A 140 -14.76 -17.30 3.07
CA GLU A 140 -16.20 -17.50 3.12
C GLU A 140 -16.84 -16.29 3.80
N ALA A 141 -17.55 -15.48 3.02
CA ALA A 141 -18.23 -14.27 3.50
C ALA A 141 -19.50 -14.02 2.68
N GLU A 142 -20.57 -13.59 3.34
CA GLU A 142 -21.83 -13.20 2.67
C GLU A 142 -22.42 -14.29 1.76
N GLY A 143 -22.25 -15.57 2.13
CA GLY A 143 -22.68 -16.72 1.32
C GLY A 143 -21.86 -16.96 0.06
N LYS A 144 -20.75 -16.22 -0.13
CA LYS A 144 -19.79 -16.41 -1.23
C LYS A 144 -18.56 -17.13 -0.73
N LEU A 145 -17.99 -17.94 -1.62
CA LEU A 145 -16.71 -18.61 -1.44
C LEU A 145 -15.73 -18.07 -2.48
N LEU A 146 -14.65 -17.45 -2.01
CA LEU A 146 -13.54 -16.98 -2.84
C LEU A 146 -12.27 -17.74 -2.48
N THR A 147 -11.43 -17.97 -3.48
CA THR A 147 -10.15 -18.66 -3.31
C THR A 147 -9.07 -17.98 -4.13
N SER A 148 -7.84 -17.94 -3.64
CA SER A 148 -6.68 -17.49 -4.40
C SER A 148 -5.45 -18.31 -4.07
N THR A 149 -4.41 -18.18 -4.88
CA THR A 149 -3.14 -18.86 -4.66
C THR A 149 -2.00 -17.91 -5.02
N THR A 150 -0.98 -17.87 -4.18
CA THR A 150 0.24 -17.09 -4.43
C THR A 150 1.46 -17.87 -3.98
N THR A 151 2.64 -17.51 -4.46
CA THR A 151 3.91 -18.13 -4.08
C THR A 151 4.90 -17.04 -3.75
N ILE A 152 5.64 -17.20 -2.65
CA ILE A 152 6.76 -16.31 -2.34
C ILE A 152 7.94 -16.73 -3.23
N PRO A 153 8.39 -15.88 -4.16
CA PRO A 153 9.47 -16.25 -5.07
C PRO A 153 10.82 -16.33 -4.33
N ASN A 154 11.78 -17.02 -4.94
CA ASN A 154 13.17 -16.98 -4.48
C ASN A 154 13.75 -15.59 -4.79
N PRO A 155 14.27 -14.85 -3.78
CA PRO A 155 14.82 -13.53 -4.02
C PRO A 155 16.16 -13.63 -4.75
N VAL A 156 16.41 -12.69 -5.67
CA VAL A 156 17.73 -12.48 -6.27
C VAL A 156 18.61 -11.74 -5.26
N PRO A 157 19.74 -12.32 -4.83
CA PRO A 157 20.62 -11.68 -3.85
C PRO A 157 21.33 -10.46 -4.47
N LEU A 158 21.70 -9.51 -3.62
CA LEU A 158 22.61 -8.42 -4.01
C LEU A 158 24.04 -8.94 -4.02
N ASP A 159 24.80 -8.61 -5.07
CA ASP A 159 26.19 -9.05 -5.23
C ASP A 159 27.12 -8.28 -4.28
N SER A 160 26.90 -6.97 -4.16
CA SER A 160 27.63 -6.11 -3.22
C SER A 160 26.80 -4.89 -2.84
N VAL A 161 27.13 -4.28 -1.69
CA VAL A 161 26.49 -3.06 -1.18
C VAL A 161 27.53 -2.09 -0.65
N TRP A 162 27.33 -0.78 -0.86
CA TRP A 162 28.24 0.26 -0.35
C TRP A 162 27.51 1.58 -0.11
N PHE A 163 28.16 2.52 0.57
CA PHE A 163 27.65 3.88 0.76
C PHE A 163 28.51 4.87 -0.02
N LYS A 164 27.88 5.88 -0.63
CA LYS A 164 28.56 6.95 -1.36
C LYS A 164 27.94 8.29 -1.03
N LEU A 165 28.77 9.29 -0.71
CA LEU A 165 28.31 10.66 -0.46
C LEU A 165 27.63 11.24 -1.71
N ALA A 166 26.59 12.06 -1.51
CA ALA A 166 25.85 12.68 -2.59
C ALA A 166 26.70 13.74 -3.31
N LEU A 167 27.51 14.47 -2.55
CA LEU A 167 28.43 15.48 -3.02
C LEU A 167 29.77 15.35 -2.26
N GLU A 168 30.88 15.65 -2.95
CA GLU A 168 32.24 15.57 -2.39
C GLU A 168 32.92 16.94 -2.45
N ARG A 169 32.28 18.00 -1.92
CA ARG A 169 32.90 19.33 -1.83
C ARG A 169 33.29 19.67 -0.39
N PRO A 170 34.27 20.58 -0.20
CA PRO A 170 34.61 21.07 1.13
C PRO A 170 33.37 21.69 1.79
N ASN A 171 33.05 21.21 3.00
CA ASN A 171 31.91 21.62 3.86
C ASN A 171 30.53 21.07 3.48
N ASP A 172 30.43 20.10 2.57
CA ASP A 172 29.17 19.37 2.38
C ASP A 172 28.86 18.47 3.60
N ASP A 173 27.58 18.17 3.80
CA ASP A 173 27.15 17.25 4.85
C ASP A 173 27.54 15.79 4.51
N SER A 174 27.28 14.89 5.45
CA SER A 174 27.56 13.46 5.28
C SER A 174 26.43 12.69 4.60
N LEU A 175 25.47 13.37 3.95
CA LEU A 175 24.36 12.71 3.28
C LEU A 175 24.83 12.04 1.98
N GLY A 176 24.20 10.92 1.67
CA GLY A 176 24.58 10.10 0.54
C GLY A 176 23.56 9.03 0.23
N TYR A 177 23.95 8.13 -0.67
CA TYR A 177 23.12 7.05 -1.17
C TYR A 177 23.68 5.70 -0.72
N ALA A 178 22.77 4.79 -0.38
CA ALA A 178 23.10 3.38 -0.31
C ALA A 178 23.08 2.83 -1.73
N TRP A 179 24.14 2.13 -2.13
CA TRP A 179 24.28 1.52 -3.44
C TRP A 179 24.31 0.01 -3.31
N ALA A 180 23.91 -0.68 -4.39
CA ALA A 180 24.12 -2.09 -4.56
C ALA A 180 24.47 -2.43 -6.01
N HIS A 181 25.20 -3.52 -6.17
CA HIS A 181 25.35 -4.21 -7.45
C HIS A 181 24.39 -5.40 -7.47
N LEU A 182 23.63 -5.53 -8.55
CA LEU A 182 22.69 -6.63 -8.75
C LEU A 182 22.89 -7.22 -10.14
N THR A 183 22.92 -8.55 -10.20
CA THR A 183 22.88 -9.34 -11.42
C THR A 183 21.51 -10.01 -11.53
N ASP A 184 20.69 -9.52 -12.45
CA ASP A 184 19.37 -10.12 -12.71
C ASP A 184 19.55 -11.40 -13.55
N PRO A 185 18.88 -12.52 -13.20
CA PRO A 185 18.87 -13.73 -14.02
C PRO A 185 18.43 -13.46 -15.47
N ASP A 186 18.87 -14.28 -16.41
CA ASP A 186 18.51 -14.17 -17.83
C ASP A 186 17.07 -14.63 -18.16
N THR A 187 16.26 -14.84 -17.13
CA THR A 187 14.88 -15.33 -17.21
C THR A 187 13.92 -14.28 -16.68
N LEU A 188 12.98 -13.87 -17.53
CA LEU A 188 11.94 -12.90 -17.20
C LEU A 188 10.99 -13.41 -16.11
N GLY A 189 10.47 -12.48 -15.31
CA GLY A 189 9.44 -12.72 -14.29
C GLY A 189 9.79 -12.16 -12.92
N ASN A 190 10.98 -11.60 -12.75
CA ASN A 190 11.38 -10.93 -11.53
C ASN A 190 10.74 -9.54 -11.44
N HIS A 191 10.23 -9.25 -10.25
CA HIS A 191 9.75 -7.94 -9.88
C HIS A 191 10.47 -7.52 -8.61
N TYR A 192 11.02 -6.32 -8.64
CA TYR A 192 11.85 -5.80 -7.58
C TYR A 192 11.10 -4.70 -6.84
N ARG A 193 11.23 -4.70 -5.52
CA ARG A 193 10.82 -3.60 -4.65
C ARG A 193 11.96 -3.31 -3.69
N TRP A 194 12.34 -2.04 -3.55
CA TRP A 194 13.28 -1.62 -2.51
C TRP A 194 12.59 -0.83 -1.39
N SER A 195 13.09 -1.03 -0.18
CA SER A 195 12.68 -0.28 1.00
C SER A 195 13.90 -0.09 1.90
N ALA A 196 13.88 0.95 2.71
CA ALA A 196 14.96 1.26 3.64
C ALA A 196 14.41 1.54 5.04
N ARG A 197 15.23 1.25 6.06
CA ARG A 197 14.92 1.50 7.46
C ARG A 197 16.17 1.97 8.18
N ARG A 198 16.11 3.11 8.87
CA ARG A 198 17.15 3.49 9.83
C ARG A 198 17.00 2.68 11.11
N ILE A 199 18.08 2.04 11.50
CA ILE A 199 18.15 1.23 12.73
C ILE A 199 18.63 2.02 13.95
N SER A 200 18.96 3.30 13.79
CA SER A 200 19.37 4.17 14.88
C SER A 200 18.20 4.50 15.82
N HIS A 201 18.52 4.88 17.05
CA HIS A 201 17.56 5.30 18.05
C HIS A 201 17.55 6.83 18.20
N ARG A 202 16.38 7.39 18.53
CA ARG A 202 16.21 8.78 18.95
C ARG A 202 16.73 8.99 20.36
N SER A 203 16.81 10.25 20.78
CA SER A 203 17.21 10.64 22.14
C SER A 203 16.31 10.06 23.24
N ASP A 204 15.05 9.74 22.93
CA ASP A 204 14.09 9.11 23.84
C ASP A 204 14.17 7.57 23.84
N GLY A 205 15.10 6.97 23.07
CA GLY A 205 15.28 5.53 22.95
C GLY A 205 14.39 4.86 21.90
N SER A 206 13.42 5.56 21.31
CA SER A 206 12.58 5.02 20.23
C SER A 206 13.40 4.77 18.96
N THR A 207 13.03 3.77 18.15
CA THR A 207 13.66 3.54 16.86
C THR A 207 13.28 4.64 15.88
N GLU A 208 14.24 5.13 15.10
CA GLU A 208 14.01 6.16 14.10
C GLU A 208 12.95 5.72 13.07
N ASP A 209 13.09 4.52 12.54
CA ASP A 209 12.13 3.95 11.59
C ASP A 209 11.62 2.62 12.16
N PRO A 210 10.34 2.54 12.60
CA PRO A 210 9.79 1.30 13.14
C PRO A 210 9.69 0.19 12.08
N THR A 211 9.62 0.56 10.80
CA THR A 211 9.30 -0.31 9.65
C THR A 211 10.13 0.07 8.42
N TYR A 212 10.06 -0.76 7.38
CA TYR A 212 10.69 -0.49 6.10
C TYR A 212 9.87 0.51 5.29
N ILE A 213 10.52 1.60 4.84
CA ILE A 213 9.89 2.66 4.05
C ILE A 213 10.26 2.46 2.59
N SER A 214 9.24 2.41 1.72
CA SER A 214 9.43 2.39 0.27
C SER A 214 9.39 3.82 -0.29
N PRO A 215 10.42 4.30 -1.00
CA PRO A 215 10.34 5.58 -1.72
C PRO A 215 9.41 5.49 -2.94
N LEU A 216 9.05 6.65 -3.50
CA LEU A 216 8.36 6.71 -4.79
C LEU A 216 9.21 6.04 -5.88
N GLY A 217 8.55 5.26 -6.74
CA GLY A 217 9.22 4.51 -7.81
C GLY A 217 10.08 3.34 -7.29
N SER A 218 9.77 2.80 -6.11
CA SER A 218 10.53 1.69 -5.53
C SER A 218 10.35 0.35 -6.21
N THR A 219 9.38 0.23 -7.10
CA THR A 219 9.03 -1.00 -7.79
C THR A 219 9.39 -0.94 -9.27
N TYR A 220 9.97 -2.02 -9.79
CA TYR A 220 10.24 -2.16 -11.21
C TYR A 220 10.23 -3.63 -11.64
N SER A 221 9.97 -3.85 -12.93
CA SER A 221 10.05 -5.17 -13.56
C SER A 221 11.40 -5.33 -14.24
N ASP A 222 11.91 -6.54 -14.21
CA ASP A 222 13.12 -6.99 -14.92
C ASP A 222 13.05 -6.87 -16.45
N LYS A 223 11.88 -6.57 -17.04
CA LYS A 223 11.70 -6.44 -18.50
C LYS A 223 12.74 -5.58 -19.21
N TYR A 224 13.31 -4.58 -18.52
CA TYR A 224 14.32 -3.68 -19.08
C TYR A 224 15.76 -3.99 -18.65
N VAL A 225 15.95 -4.93 -17.71
CA VAL A 225 17.25 -5.29 -17.11
C VAL A 225 17.55 -6.79 -17.14
N ASN A 226 16.73 -7.59 -17.83
CA ASN A 226 16.83 -9.05 -17.94
C ASN A 226 18.23 -9.52 -18.35
N GLY A 227 18.88 -10.30 -17.48
CA GLY A 227 20.23 -10.84 -17.71
C GLY A 227 21.36 -9.80 -17.62
N LEU A 228 21.09 -8.59 -17.10
CA LEU A 228 22.09 -7.54 -16.94
C LEU A 228 22.60 -7.48 -15.50
N SER A 229 23.86 -7.04 -15.37
CA SER A 229 24.46 -6.63 -14.10
C SER A 229 24.57 -5.11 -14.08
N PHE A 230 24.09 -4.48 -13.01
CA PHE A 230 24.03 -3.03 -12.92
C PHE A 230 24.11 -2.53 -11.48
N ASP A 231 24.56 -1.29 -11.34
CA ASP A 231 24.57 -0.58 -10.07
C ASP A 231 23.25 0.18 -9.88
N VAL A 232 22.68 0.06 -8.69
CA VAL A 232 21.49 0.78 -8.25
C VAL A 232 21.78 1.57 -6.99
N SER A 233 21.20 2.77 -6.91
CA SER A 233 21.25 3.59 -5.71
C SER A 233 19.87 3.74 -5.12
N PHE A 234 19.78 3.69 -3.80
CA PHE A 234 18.54 3.78 -3.05
C PHE A 234 18.49 5.05 -2.22
N ILE A 235 17.34 5.71 -2.26
CA ILE A 235 16.96 6.71 -1.28
C ILE A 235 16.09 6.06 -0.21
N ARG A 236 16.12 6.61 1.00
CA ARG A 236 15.33 6.07 2.11
C ARG A 236 13.81 6.15 1.87
N GLY A 237 13.35 7.16 1.14
CA GLY A 237 11.93 7.52 1.08
C GLY A 237 11.50 8.37 2.28
N ARG A 238 10.20 8.64 2.35
CA ARG A 238 9.53 9.39 3.44
C ARG A 238 8.33 8.58 3.89
N GLN A 239 8.04 8.57 5.20
CA GLN A 239 6.78 7.98 5.66
C GLN A 239 5.63 8.80 5.09
N PHE A 240 4.58 8.12 4.63
CA PHE A 240 3.43 8.77 4.00
C PHE A 240 2.75 9.80 4.92
N TYR A 241 2.91 9.64 6.24
CA TYR A 241 2.22 10.42 7.27
C TYR A 241 3.14 11.28 8.15
N SER A 242 4.44 11.41 7.80
CA SER A 242 5.43 12.27 8.49
C SER A 242 5.74 13.52 7.69
#